data_AF-A0A7X9Y9Z1-F1
#
_entry.id   AF-A0A7X9Y9Z1-F1
#
_cell.length_a   1.000
_cell.length_b   1.000
_cell.length_c   1.000
_cell.angle_alpha   90.00
_cell.angle_beta   90.00
_cell.angle_gamma   90.00
#
_symmetry.space_group_name_H-M   'P 1'
#
loop_
_entity.id
_entity.type
_entity.pdbx_description
1 polymer ?
#
loop_
_entity_poly.entity_id
_entity_poly.type
_entity_poly.pdbx_seq_one_letter_code
_entity_poly.pdbx_strand_id
1 'polypeptide(L)'
;MLVPATSDDIEWTPYGYKHCPSTLIPWRTVIASTLAGPAKYRPGIAIEKIEREAYKNGTPTANGRPWKVMEFPYCIGASQGRLSRWVRVELSSGAIHGHPISEQEFRRLIN
;
A
#
# COMPACT_ATOMS: atom_id res chain seq x y z
N MET A 1 30.98 4.97 5.69
CA MET A 1 30.12 3.76 5.66
C MET A 1 28.70 4.22 5.97
N LEU A 2 27.76 4.06 5.04
CA LEU A 2 26.35 4.41 5.27
C LEU A 2 25.72 3.27 6.07
N VAL A 3 25.36 3.59 7.31
CA VAL A 3 24.59 2.70 8.18
C VAL A 3 23.23 2.49 7.50
N PRO A 4 22.78 1.26 7.24
CA PRO A 4 21.44 1.05 6.70
C PRO A 4 20.44 1.55 7.74
N ALA A 5 19.61 2.52 7.37
CA ALA A 5 18.57 3.06 8.23
C ALA A 5 17.73 1.89 8.76
N THR A 6 17.71 1.74 10.07
CA THR A 6 16.82 0.83 10.78
C THR A 6 15.38 1.20 10.44
N SER A 7 14.52 0.19 10.24
CA SER A 7 13.14 0.35 9.73
C SER A 7 12.24 1.28 10.55
N ASP A 8 12.65 1.65 11.77
CA ASP A 8 11.91 2.54 12.67
C ASP A 8 12.24 4.03 12.47
N ASP A 9 13.30 4.38 11.74
CA ASP A 9 13.73 5.78 11.51
C ASP A 9 13.23 6.37 10.18
N ILE A 10 12.55 5.56 9.36
CA ILE A 10 12.03 6.03 8.06
C ILE A 10 10.73 6.83 8.27
N GLU A 11 10.66 8.02 7.67
CA GLU A 11 9.46 8.85 7.74
C GLU A 11 8.28 8.15 7.05
N TRP A 12 7.06 8.40 7.52
CA TRP A 12 5.84 7.93 6.87
C TRP A 12 5.00 9.13 6.44
N THR A 13 4.38 9.04 5.26
CA THR A 13 3.50 10.10 4.75
C THR A 13 2.22 9.51 4.16
N PRO A 14 1.04 10.13 4.41
CA PRO A 14 -0.22 9.71 3.81
C PRO A 14 -0.33 10.03 2.30
N TYR A 15 0.72 10.60 1.70
CA TYR A 15 0.81 10.98 0.29
C TYR A 15 -0.45 11.69 -0.22
N GLY A 16 -0.73 12.88 0.34
CA GLY A 16 -1.89 13.69 -0.04
C GLY A 16 -3.25 13.04 0.27
N TYR A 17 -3.28 12.02 1.15
CA TYR A 17 -4.48 11.29 1.58
C TYR A 17 -5.28 10.63 0.44
N LYS A 18 -4.67 10.51 -0.76
CA LYS A 18 -5.37 10.03 -1.97
C LYS A 18 -5.82 8.57 -1.85
N HIS A 19 -5.19 7.78 -0.99
CA HIS A 19 -5.54 6.38 -0.71
C HIS A 19 -6.34 6.18 0.58
N CYS A 20 -6.54 7.25 1.37
CA CYS A 20 -7.38 7.19 2.54
C CYS A 20 -8.85 7.02 2.11
N PRO A 21 -9.59 6.11 2.76
CA PRO A 21 -11.02 5.98 2.52
C PRO A 21 -11.78 7.15 3.15
N SER A 22 -12.91 7.52 2.52
CA SER A 22 -13.91 8.32 3.22
C SER A 22 -14.71 7.41 4.15
N THR A 23 -14.93 7.87 5.39
CA THR A 23 -15.76 7.20 6.39
C THR A 23 -17.25 7.50 6.22
N LEU A 24 -17.60 8.48 5.37
CA LEU A 24 -18.97 8.95 5.15
C LEU A 24 -19.68 8.19 4.03
N ILE A 25 -18.95 7.45 3.20
CA ILE A 25 -19.51 6.70 2.08
C ILE A 25 -19.50 5.19 2.36
N PRO A 26 -20.52 4.45 1.91
CA PRO A 26 -20.57 3.00 2.08
C PRO A 26 -19.34 2.33 1.45
N TRP A 27 -18.81 1.30 2.13
CA TRP A 27 -17.62 0.57 1.64
C TRP A 27 -17.80 0.05 0.21
N ARG A 28 -19.00 -0.42 -0.16
CA ARG A 28 -19.31 -0.86 -1.52
C ARG A 28 -19.11 0.25 -2.57
N THR A 29 -19.45 1.49 -2.23
CA THR A 29 -19.23 2.66 -3.09
C THR A 29 -17.74 3.01 -3.18
N VAL A 30 -16.99 2.88 -2.08
CA VAL A 30 -15.53 3.04 -2.11
C VAL A 30 -14.91 2.04 -3.08
N ILE A 31 -15.25 0.76 -2.98
CA ILE A 31 -14.76 -0.29 -3.88
C ILE A 31 -15.05 0.08 -5.33
N ALA A 32 -16.30 0.42 -5.66
CA ALA A 32 -16.70 0.78 -7.02
C ALA A 32 -15.91 1.99 -7.57
N SER A 33 -15.60 2.99 -6.73
CA SER A 33 -14.81 4.14 -7.18
C SER A 33 -13.38 3.78 -7.56
N THR A 34 -12.82 2.70 -7.02
CA THR A 34 -11.47 2.23 -7.39
C THR A 34 -11.41 1.57 -8.77
N LEU A 35 -12.54 1.37 -9.47
CA LEU A 35 -12.55 0.79 -10.82
C LEU A 35 -11.84 1.71 -11.83
N ALA A 36 -12.09 3.02 -11.74
CA ALA A 36 -11.45 4.04 -12.57
C ALA A 36 -10.65 5.07 -11.74
N GLY A 37 -10.80 5.05 -10.42
CA GLY A 37 -10.12 5.95 -9.48
C GLY A 37 -8.94 5.30 -8.77
N PRO A 38 -8.32 6.05 -7.82
CA PRO A 38 -7.20 5.53 -7.03
C PRO A 38 -7.65 4.37 -6.16
N ALA A 39 -6.73 3.44 -5.89
CA ALA A 39 -6.92 2.42 -4.86
C ALA A 39 -7.20 3.07 -3.50
N LYS A 40 -7.96 2.39 -2.65
CA LYS A 40 -8.38 2.90 -1.34
C LYS A 40 -8.16 1.85 -0.26
N TYR A 41 -7.58 2.25 0.86
CA TYR A 41 -7.55 1.43 2.06
C TYR A 41 -8.96 1.20 2.61
N ARG A 42 -9.15 0.12 3.37
CA ARG A 42 -10.43 -0.18 4.02
C ARG A 42 -10.66 0.81 5.18
N PRO A 43 -11.89 1.36 5.35
CA PRO A 43 -12.21 2.17 6.52
C PRO A 43 -11.84 1.46 7.83
N GLY A 44 -11.19 2.18 8.75
CA GLY A 44 -10.79 1.67 10.06
C GLY A 44 -9.47 0.88 10.10
N ILE A 45 -8.75 0.75 8.98
CA ILE A 45 -7.42 0.13 8.99
C ILE A 45 -6.33 1.13 9.42
N ALA A 46 -5.33 0.63 10.16
CA ALA A 46 -4.13 1.40 10.50
C ALA A 46 -3.16 1.43 9.31
N ILE A 47 -3.35 2.40 8.39
CA ILE A 47 -2.60 2.51 7.13
C ILE A 47 -1.09 2.52 7.36
N GLU A 48 -0.60 3.41 8.22
CA GLU A 48 0.82 3.52 8.55
C GLU A 48 1.40 2.19 9.04
N LYS A 49 0.68 1.47 9.90
CA LYS A 49 1.12 0.17 10.42
C LYS A 49 1.27 -0.86 9.29
N ILE A 50 0.29 -0.93 8.38
CA ILE A 50 0.34 -1.82 7.21
C ILE A 50 1.53 -1.49 6.32
N GLU A 51 1.76 -0.21 6.05
CA GLU A 51 2.84 0.23 5.16
C GLU A 51 4.23 0.02 5.79
N ARG A 52 4.39 0.28 7.09
CA ARG A 52 5.62 -0.03 7.83
C ARG A 52 5.88 -1.54 7.87
N GLU A 53 4.86 -2.35 8.10
CA GLU A 53 4.98 -3.81 8.10
C GLU A 53 5.42 -4.33 6.73
N ALA A 54 4.79 -3.84 5.65
CA ALA A 54 5.17 -4.20 4.29
C ALA A 54 6.56 -3.67 3.89
N TYR A 55 6.96 -2.49 4.38
CA TYR A 55 8.32 -1.99 4.17
C TYR A 55 9.37 -2.84 4.91
N LYS A 56 9.04 -3.33 6.11
CA LYS A 56 9.95 -4.18 6.90
C LYS A 56 10.05 -5.59 6.33
N ASN A 57 8.90 -6.24 6.13
CA ASN A 57 8.79 -7.68 5.88
C ASN A 57 8.44 -8.05 4.42
N GLY A 58 8.09 -7.06 3.59
CA GLY A 58 7.67 -7.31 2.21
C GLY A 58 8.80 -7.73 1.28
N THR A 59 8.40 -8.30 0.14
CA THR A 59 9.28 -8.75 -0.94
C THR A 59 9.70 -7.56 -1.82
N PRO A 60 11.01 -7.35 -2.07
CA PRO A 60 11.47 -6.38 -3.06
C PRO A 60 10.89 -6.66 -4.45
N THR A 61 10.53 -5.62 -5.18
CA THR A 61 9.98 -5.78 -6.54
C THR A 61 11.09 -6.02 -7.57
N ALA A 62 10.80 -6.79 -8.63
CA ALA A 62 11.75 -7.12 -9.70
C ALA A 62 12.10 -5.95 -10.64
N ASN A 63 11.42 -4.81 -10.51
CA ASN A 63 11.54 -3.67 -11.44
C ASN A 63 12.72 -2.70 -11.14
N GLY A 64 13.58 -3.04 -10.19
CA GLY A 64 14.75 -2.22 -9.80
C GLY A 64 14.41 -0.93 -9.03
N ARG A 65 13.15 -0.69 -8.69
CA ARG A 65 12.74 0.45 -7.85
C ARG A 65 12.83 0.08 -6.36
N PRO A 66 13.01 1.05 -5.46
CA PRO A 66 13.05 0.83 -4.01
C PRO A 66 11.64 0.60 -3.45
N TRP A 67 10.95 -0.40 -4.00
CA TRP A 67 9.58 -0.76 -3.67
C TRP A 67 9.56 -2.14 -3.05
N LYS A 68 8.62 -2.33 -2.15
CA LYS A 68 8.29 -3.64 -1.58
C LYS A 68 6.82 -3.91 -1.74
N VAL A 69 6.48 -5.18 -1.86
CA VAL A 69 5.11 -5.65 -1.89
C VAL A 69 4.88 -6.70 -0.82
N MET A 70 3.67 -6.74 -0.27
CA MET A 70 3.29 -7.72 0.74
C MET A 70 1.83 -8.15 0.57
N GLU A 71 1.56 -9.41 0.87
CA GLU A 71 0.22 -9.98 0.97
C GLU A 71 -0.18 -10.12 2.45
N PHE A 72 -1.41 -9.74 2.78
CA PHE A 72 -1.99 -9.90 4.11
C PHE A 72 -3.04 -11.01 4.12
N PRO A 73 -3.29 -11.66 5.27
CA PRO A 73 -4.31 -12.70 5.40
C PRO A 73 -5.75 -12.14 5.40
N TYR A 74 -5.92 -10.82 5.39
CA TYR A 74 -7.21 -10.13 5.42
C TYR A 74 -7.27 -9.01 4.38
N CYS A 75 -8.49 -8.56 4.07
CA CYS A 75 -8.73 -7.43 3.17
C CYS A 75 -8.21 -6.13 3.79
N ILE A 76 -7.23 -5.50 3.12
CA ILE A 76 -6.65 -4.22 3.53
C ILE A 76 -7.26 -3.02 2.81
N GLY A 77 -7.93 -3.25 1.67
CA GLY A 77 -8.46 -2.18 0.85
C GLY A 77 -9.11 -2.66 -0.43
N ALA A 78 -9.11 -1.80 -1.44
CA ALA A 78 -9.65 -2.07 -2.76
C ALA A 78 -8.78 -1.42 -3.85
N SER A 79 -8.69 -2.10 -4.99
CA SER A 79 -8.03 -1.62 -6.20
C SER A 79 -8.74 -2.21 -7.42
N GLN A 80 -8.87 -1.43 -8.50
CA GLN A 80 -9.50 -1.85 -9.76
C GLN A 80 -10.93 -2.41 -9.58
N GLY A 81 -11.71 -1.83 -8.66
CA GLY A 81 -13.09 -2.24 -8.40
C GLY A 81 -13.23 -3.52 -7.58
N ARG A 82 -12.12 -4.05 -7.03
CA ARG A 82 -12.10 -5.33 -6.30
C ARG A 82 -11.45 -5.16 -4.93
N LEU A 83 -11.81 -6.03 -4.00
CA LEU A 83 -11.13 -6.12 -2.70
C LEU A 83 -9.67 -6.50 -2.92
N SER A 84 -8.80 -5.93 -2.10
CA SER A 84 -7.37 -6.18 -2.13
C SER A 84 -6.85 -6.53 -0.75
N ARG A 85 -5.95 -7.52 -0.74
CA ARG A 85 -5.11 -7.92 0.39
C ARG A 85 -3.63 -7.72 0.11
N TRP A 86 -3.28 -7.07 -1.00
CA TRP A 86 -1.90 -6.81 -1.43
C TRP A 86 -1.61 -5.33 -1.37
N VAL A 87 -0.43 -4.97 -0.87
CA VAL A 87 0.05 -3.58 -0.80
C VAL A 87 1.35 -3.44 -1.57
N ARG A 88 1.55 -2.29 -2.19
CA ARG A 88 2.86 -1.79 -2.62
C ARG A 88 3.26 -0.63 -1.71
N VAL A 89 4.48 -0.66 -1.22
CA VAL A 89 5.08 0.44 -0.47
C VAL A 89 6.31 0.94 -1.22
N GLU A 90 6.41 2.25 -1.33
CA GLU A 90 7.46 2.95 -2.05
C GLU A 90 8.27 3.78 -1.07
N LEU A 91 9.60 3.75 -1.20
CA LEU A 91 10.48 4.73 -0.56
C LEU A 91 10.74 5.87 -1.54
N SER A 92 10.32 7.08 -1.19
CA SER A 92 10.55 8.29 -1.99
C SER A 92 10.91 9.47 -1.09
N SER A 93 11.98 10.18 -1.42
CA SER A 93 12.43 11.38 -0.68
C SER A 93 12.61 11.18 0.83
N GLY A 94 13.04 9.99 1.26
CA GLY A 94 13.24 9.66 2.69
C GLY A 94 11.99 9.22 3.44
N ALA A 95 10.81 9.23 2.79
CA ALA A 95 9.56 8.80 3.39
C ALA A 95 8.96 7.59 2.65
N ILE A 96 8.32 6.70 3.39
CA ILE A 96 7.51 5.62 2.85
C ILE A 96 6.05 6.04 2.71
N HIS A 97 5.43 5.57 1.64
CA HIS A 97 3.99 5.62 1.43
C HIS A 97 3.57 4.43 0.57
N GLY A 98 2.30 4.06 0.62
CA GLY A 98 1.81 2.90 -0.10
C GLY A 98 0.37 3.00 -0.54
N HIS A 99 -0.05 1.94 -1.24
CA HIS A 99 -1.44 1.74 -1.59
C HIS A 99 -1.77 0.27 -1.84
N PRO A 100 -3.06 -0.11 -1.69
CA PRO A 100 -3.51 -1.41 -2.14
C PRO A 100 -3.29 -1.56 -3.65
N ILE A 101 -2.91 -2.77 -4.08
CA ILE A 101 -2.72 -3.14 -5.48
C ILE A 101 -3.60 -4.35 -5.83
N SER A 102 -3.79 -4.64 -7.11
CA SER A 102 -4.47 -5.88 -7.51
C SER A 102 -3.55 -7.09 -7.36
N GLU A 103 -4.13 -8.29 -7.28
CA GLU A 103 -3.36 -9.54 -7.30
C GLU A 103 -2.49 -9.65 -8.56
N GLN A 104 -3.03 -9.23 -9.70
CA GLN A 104 -2.31 -9.24 -10.97
C GLN A 104 -1.09 -8.33 -10.92
N GLU A 105 -1.24 -7.12 -10.37
CA GLU A 105 -0.12 -6.20 -10.18
C GLU A 105 0.92 -6.77 -9.20
N PHE A 106 0.48 -7.36 -8.08
CA PHE A 106 1.37 -8.00 -7.12
C PHE A 106 2.22 -9.09 -7.78
N ARG A 107 1.58 -10.02 -8.50
CA ARG A 107 2.27 -11.10 -9.22
C ARG A 107 3.23 -10.56 -10.28
N ARG A 108 2.87 -9.47 -10.97
CA ARG A 108 3.75 -8.81 -11.94
C ARG A 108 4.97 -8.15 -11.28
N LEU A 109 4.86 -7.67 -10.05
CA LEU A 109 5.94 -6.97 -9.36
C LEU A 109 6.96 -7.91 -8.71
N ILE A 110 6.60 -9.17 -8.47
CA ILE A 110 7.49 -10.18 -7.87
C ILE A 110 8.12 -11.14 -8.89
N ASN A 111 7.68 -11.08 -10.14
CA ASN A 111 8.19 -11.88 -11.26
C ASN A 111 9.05 -11.01 -12.19
#